data_AF-A0A7G8G0P0-F1
#
_entry.id   AF-A0A7G8G0P0-F1
#
_cell.length_a   1.000
_cell.length_b   1.000
_cell.length_c   1.000
_cell.angle_alpha   90.00
_cell.angle_beta   90.00
_cell.angle_gamma   90.00
#
_symmetry.space_group_name_H-M   'P 1'
#
loop_
_entity.id
_entity.type
_entity.pdbx_description
1 polymer ?
#
loop_
_entity_poly.entity_id
_entity_poly.type
_entity_poly.pdbx_seq_one_letter_code
_entity_poly.pdbx_strand_id
1 'polypeptide(L)'
;MNVTSASSALSEINRFVKAFDLDDALNTISSIEDLKKLLVDFDSPLSGSLIPLEQATRTPKILVDSGTTQLGIPWRTLQCPGGPIVLQMICEKVNFALWIEEC
;
A
#
# COMPACT_ATOMS: atom_id res chain seq x y z
N MET A 1 -10.42 24.31 -5.52
CA MET A 1 -9.36 23.68 -6.34
C MET A 1 -8.83 22.52 -5.52
N ASN A 2 -9.16 21.25 -5.83
CA ASN A 2 -8.70 20.12 -4.99
C ASN A 2 -8.49 18.81 -5.76
N VAL A 3 -8.18 18.90 -7.06
CA VAL A 3 -8.00 17.71 -7.92
C VAL A 3 -6.60 17.07 -7.82
N THR A 4 -5.73 17.55 -6.93
CA THR A 4 -4.31 17.18 -6.94
C THR A 4 -3.94 16.04 -5.98
N SER A 5 -4.68 15.81 -4.89
CA SER A 5 -4.25 14.84 -3.86
C SER A 5 -4.38 13.38 -4.30
N ALA A 6 -5.48 13.02 -4.98
CA ALA A 6 -5.75 11.65 -5.40
C ALA A 6 -4.79 11.17 -6.50
N SER A 7 -4.44 12.02 -7.47
CA SER A 7 -3.48 11.67 -8.52
C SER A 7 -2.07 11.45 -7.96
N SER A 8 -1.66 12.24 -6.96
CA SER A 8 -0.35 12.11 -6.32
C SER A 8 -0.26 10.85 -5.47
N ALA A 9 -1.29 10.53 -4.67
CA ALA A 9 -1.34 9.30 -3.89
C ALA A 9 -1.29 8.05 -4.77
N LEU A 10 -2.06 8.02 -5.85
CA LEU A 10 -2.04 6.90 -6.79
C LEU A 10 -0.68 6.77 -7.49
N SER A 11 -0.02 7.89 -7.83
CA SER A 11 1.29 7.88 -8.47
C SER A 11 2.37 7.32 -7.54
N GLU A 12 2.36 7.72 -6.27
CA GLU A 12 3.33 7.21 -5.29
C GLU A 12 3.10 5.73 -4.96
N ILE A 13 1.84 5.31 -4.83
CA ILE A 13 1.49 3.89 -4.67
C ILE A 13 2.01 3.06 -5.85
N ASN A 14 1.82 3.54 -7.08
CA ASN A 14 2.34 2.85 -8.27
C ASN A 14 3.87 2.81 -8.30
N ARG A 15 4.54 3.90 -7.88
CA ARG A 15 6.00 3.95 -7.75
C ARG A 15 6.49 2.92 -6.73
N PHE A 16 5.83 2.82 -5.58
CA PHE A 16 6.13 1.83 -4.54
C PHE A 16 5.97 0.40 -5.07
N VAL A 17 4.80 0.06 -5.63
CA VAL A 17 4.55 -1.29 -6.16
C VAL A 17 5.58 -1.68 -7.20
N LYS A 18 5.95 -0.78 -8.12
CA LYS A 18 6.98 -1.05 -9.13
C LYS A 18 8.38 -1.24 -8.54
N ALA A 19 8.74 -0.48 -7.51
CA ALA A 19 10.04 -0.61 -6.87
C ALA A 19 10.20 -1.98 -6.18
N PHE A 20 9.10 -2.52 -5.63
CA PHE A 20 9.10 -3.79 -4.91
C PHE A 20 8.45 -4.95 -5.68
N ASP A 21 8.24 -4.81 -6.99
CA ASP A 21 7.60 -5.85 -7.82
C ASP A 21 8.44 -7.13 -7.91
N LEU A 22 9.75 -6.96 -7.90
CA LEU A 22 10.77 -8.01 -8.00
C LEU A 22 11.53 -8.23 -6.68
N ASP A 23 11.28 -7.39 -5.67
CA ASP A 23 12.10 -7.33 -4.46
C ASP A 23 11.42 -8.04 -3.29
N ASP A 24 12.15 -8.95 -2.65
CA ASP A 24 11.62 -9.79 -1.58
C ASP A 24 11.51 -9.05 -0.23
N ALA A 25 11.98 -7.80 -0.12
CA ALA A 25 11.93 -7.06 1.14
C ALA A 25 10.52 -7.02 1.73
N LEU A 26 9.46 -6.98 0.90
CA LEU A 26 8.07 -7.02 1.36
C LEU A 26 7.71 -8.30 2.13
N ASN A 27 8.25 -9.47 1.74
CA ASN A 27 8.05 -10.72 2.48
C ASN A 27 8.88 -10.80 3.77
N THR A 28 9.94 -9.99 3.87
CA THR A 28 10.74 -9.92 5.10
C THR A 28 10.04 -9.14 6.21
N ILE A 29 9.15 -8.20 5.85
CA ILE A 29 8.39 -7.36 6.79
C ILE A 29 7.61 -8.25 7.76
N SER A 30 7.80 -8.03 9.05
CA SER A 30 7.12 -8.80 10.11
C SER A 30 6.42 -7.91 11.13
N SER A 31 6.80 -6.64 11.20
CA SER A 31 6.29 -5.66 12.16
C SER A 31 6.02 -4.31 11.49
N ILE A 32 5.24 -3.46 12.16
CA ILE A 32 4.98 -2.09 11.71
C ILE A 32 6.27 -1.25 11.63
N GLU A 33 7.24 -1.56 12.49
CA GLU A 33 8.55 -0.90 12.50
C GLU A 33 9.37 -1.23 11.26
N ASP A 34 9.32 -2.47 10.76
CA ASP A 34 10.00 -2.87 9.51
C ASP A 34 9.39 -2.12 8.32
N LEU A 35 8.06 -2.06 8.27
CA LEU A 35 7.35 -1.32 7.23
C LEU A 35 7.73 0.16 7.24
N LYS A 36 7.71 0.80 8.42
CA LYS A 36 8.10 2.21 8.55
C LYS A 36 9.55 2.46 8.14
N LYS A 37 10.48 1.59 8.53
CA LYS A 37 11.88 1.69 8.10
C LYS A 37 12.02 1.60 6.58
N LEU A 38 11.33 0.66 5.94
CA LEU A 38 11.33 0.50 4.49
C LEU A 38 10.78 1.75 3.78
N LEU A 39 9.70 2.34 4.29
CA LEU A 39 9.13 3.57 3.72
C LEU A 39 10.08 4.77 3.85
N VAL A 40 10.79 4.87 4.98
CA VAL A 40 11.81 5.91 5.21
C VAL A 40 13.02 5.70 4.30
N ASP A 41 13.52 4.47 4.18
CA ASP A 41 14.66 4.13 3.31
C ASP A 41 14.34 4.39 1.82
N PHE A 42 13.09 4.13 1.42
CA PHE A 42 12.59 4.39 0.08
C PHE A 42 12.26 5.88 -0.19
N ASP A 43 12.39 6.76 0.81
CA ASP A 43 12.02 8.18 0.74
C ASP A 43 10.58 8.36 0.23
N SER A 44 9.64 7.64 0.84
CA SER A 44 8.23 7.68 0.47
C SER A 44 7.41 8.52 1.44
N PRO A 45 6.50 9.40 0.94
CA PRO A 45 5.53 10.09 1.77
C PRO A 45 4.34 9.19 2.18
N LEU A 46 4.38 7.90 1.84
CA LEU A 46 3.38 6.94 2.26
C LEU A 46 3.52 6.64 3.77
N SER A 47 2.40 6.69 4.46
CA SER A 47 2.23 6.15 5.80
C SER A 47 1.65 4.75 5.73
N GLY A 48 1.95 3.91 6.73
CA GLY A 48 1.53 2.51 6.76
C GLY A 48 0.96 2.05 8.09
N SER A 49 0.14 1.01 8.05
CA SER A 49 -0.35 0.26 9.21
C SER A 49 -0.46 -1.23 8.91
N LEU A 50 -0.25 -2.06 9.92
CA LEU A 50 -0.55 -3.49 9.84
C LEU A 50 -2.05 -3.72 9.98
N ILE A 51 -2.58 -4.65 9.20
CA ILE A 51 -4.01 -4.93 9.16
C ILE A 51 -4.25 -6.45 9.26
N PRO A 52 -5.34 -6.90 9.90
CA PRO A 52 -5.69 -8.31 9.91
C PRO A 52 -6.09 -8.78 8.51
N LEU A 53 -5.93 -10.08 8.24
CA LEU A 53 -6.27 -10.68 6.94
C LEU A 53 -7.73 -10.41 6.55
N GLU A 54 -8.65 -10.46 7.51
CA GLU A 54 -10.07 -10.13 7.29
C GLU A 54 -10.26 -8.71 6.74
N GLN A 55 -9.46 -7.75 7.18
CA GLN A 55 -9.51 -6.39 6.64
C GLN A 55 -8.84 -6.30 5.27
N ALA A 56 -7.77 -7.07 5.06
CA ALA A 56 -7.02 -7.11 3.80
C ALA A 56 -7.78 -7.82 2.67
N THR A 57 -8.71 -8.72 2.98
CA THR A 57 -9.54 -9.44 2.00
C THR A 57 -10.95 -8.88 1.88
N ARG A 58 -11.38 -8.03 2.82
CA ARG A 58 -12.71 -7.39 2.81
C ARG A 58 -13.05 -6.79 1.45
N THR A 59 -14.30 -6.95 1.01
CA THR A 59 -14.75 -6.40 -0.28
C THR A 59 -14.58 -4.89 -0.32
N PRO A 60 -13.83 -4.34 -1.29
CA PRO A 60 -13.63 -2.91 -1.40
C PRO A 60 -14.89 -2.21 -1.87
N LYS A 61 -15.10 -0.98 -1.40
CA LYS A 61 -16.20 -0.13 -1.89
C LYS A 61 -15.92 0.40 -3.29
N ILE A 62 -14.67 0.81 -3.54
CA ILE A 62 -14.20 1.28 -4.84
C ILE A 62 -12.81 0.67 -5.04
N LEU A 63 -12.71 -0.29 -5.96
CA LEU A 63 -11.44 -0.84 -6.42
C LEU A 63 -10.89 0.07 -7.51
N VAL A 64 -9.72 0.66 -7.29
CA VAL A 64 -9.03 1.51 -8.26
C VAL A 64 -8.16 0.66 -9.18
N ASP A 65 -7.35 -0.21 -8.57
CA ASP A 65 -6.45 -1.09 -9.30
C ASP A 65 -6.09 -2.33 -8.45
N SER A 66 -5.59 -3.38 -9.09
CA SER A 66 -5.13 -4.57 -8.38
C SER A 66 -4.21 -5.42 -9.24
N GLY A 67 -3.33 -6.16 -8.59
CA GLY A 67 -2.45 -7.09 -9.26
C GLY A 67 -1.75 -8.03 -8.29
N THR A 68 -0.71 -8.66 -8.80
CA THR A 68 0.19 -9.52 -8.02
C THR A 68 1.59 -9.18 -8.47
N THR A 69 2.51 -9.03 -7.51
CA THR A 69 3.93 -8.85 -7.83
C THR A 69 4.50 -10.11 -8.47
N GLN A 70 5.67 -10.03 -9.09
CA GLN A 70 6.33 -11.22 -9.66
C GLN A 70 6.72 -12.27 -8.61
N LEU A 71 6.84 -11.84 -7.34
CA LEU A 71 7.06 -12.72 -6.19
C LEU A 71 5.76 -13.31 -5.62
N GLY A 72 4.62 -13.06 -6.25
CA GLY A 72 3.34 -13.63 -5.84
C GLY A 72 2.62 -12.86 -4.73
N ILE A 73 3.04 -11.65 -4.38
CA ILE A 73 2.37 -10.83 -3.35
C ILE A 73 1.16 -10.13 -3.99
N PRO A 74 -0.08 -10.48 -3.62
CA PRO A 74 -1.24 -9.79 -4.14
C PRO A 74 -1.36 -8.41 -3.50
N TRP A 75 -1.69 -7.43 -4.34
CA TRP A 75 -1.88 -6.05 -3.93
C TRP A 75 -3.11 -5.46 -4.60
N ARG A 76 -3.71 -4.46 -3.94
CA ARG A 76 -4.86 -3.75 -4.46
C ARG A 76 -4.89 -2.31 -3.95
N THR A 77 -5.26 -1.40 -4.83
CA THR A 77 -5.43 0.01 -4.53
C THR A 77 -6.91 0.32 -4.46
N LEU A 78 -7.34 0.87 -3.33
CA LEU A 78 -8.74 1.12 -3.00
C LEU A 78 -8.96 2.61 -2.75
N GLN A 79 -10.10 3.13 -3.18
CA GLN A 79 -10.54 4.48 -2.81
C GLN A 79 -11.58 4.37 -1.68
N CYS A 80 -11.28 4.96 -0.53
CA CYS A 80 -12.28 5.11 0.52
C CYS A 80 -13.27 6.22 0.13
N PRO A 81 -14.60 6.01 0.26
CA PRO A 81 -15.58 7.05 -0.04
C PRO A 81 -15.41 8.22 0.93
N GLY A 82 -15.00 9.39 0.41
CA GLY A 82 -14.67 10.56 1.23
C GLY A 82 -13.37 10.43 2.04
N GLY A 83 -12.54 9.42 1.75
CA GLY A 83 -11.25 9.19 2.41
C GLY A 83 -10.09 9.07 1.41
N PRO A 84 -8.88 8.73 1.88
CA PRO A 84 -7.69 8.64 1.03
C PRO A 84 -7.72 7.41 0.11
N ILE A 85 -6.78 7.38 -0.83
CA ILE A 85 -6.42 6.18 -1.58
C ILE A 85 -5.53 5.31 -0.70
N VAL A 86 -5.84 4.02 -0.63
CA VAL A 86 -5.17 3.04 0.20
C VAL A 86 -4.67 1.88 -0.65
N LEU A 87 -3.36 1.62 -0.63
CA LEU A 87 -2.78 0.37 -1.11
C LEU A 87 -2.88 -0.68 -0.01
N GLN A 88 -3.37 -1.87 -0.32
CA GLN A 88 -3.32 -3.02 0.57
C GLN A 88 -2.47 -4.12 -0.06
N MET A 89 -1.58 -4.69 0.72
CA MET A 89 -0.76 -5.85 0.31
C MET A 89 -0.92 -6.98 1.34
N ILE A 90 -0.99 -8.20 0.84
CA ILE A 90 -1.07 -9.42 1.66
C ILE A 90 0.26 -10.15 1.47
N CYS A 91 1.23 -9.86 2.34
CA CYS A 91 2.54 -10.50 2.32
C CYS A 91 2.50 -11.81 3.14
N GLU A 92 3.56 -12.60 3.05
CA GLU A 92 3.61 -13.93 3.70
C GLU A 92 3.41 -13.87 5.23
N LYS A 93 4.00 -12.87 5.88
CA LYS A 93 4.00 -12.76 7.35
C LYS A 93 2.94 -11.82 7.90
N VAL A 94 2.73 -10.69 7.22
CA VAL A 94 1.81 -9.63 7.64
C VAL A 94 1.10 -9.01 6.46
N ASN A 95 -0.08 -8.47 6.70
CA ASN A 95 -0.77 -7.64 5.73
C ASN A 95 -0.65 -6.19 6.18
N PHE A 96 -0.51 -5.28 5.23
CA PHE A 96 -0.43 -3.87 5.53
C PHE A 96 -1.25 -3.02 4.56
N ALA A 97 -1.61 -1.84 5.04
CA ALA A 97 -2.23 -0.79 4.27
C ALA A 97 -1.29 0.42 4.22
N LEU A 98 -1.09 1.01 3.04
CA LEU A 98 -0.35 2.24 2.81
C LEU A 98 -1.26 3.34 2.25
N TRP A 99 -1.07 4.57 2.67
CA TRP A 99 -1.80 5.75 2.18
C TRP A 99 -0.94 7.00 2.32
N ILE A 100 -1.27 8.08 1.60
CA ILE A 100 -0.69 9.40 1.90
C ILE A 100 -1.56 10.04 2.99
N GLU A 101 -0.95 10.44 4.10
CA GLU A 101 -1.61 11.32 5.07
C GLU A 101 -1.73 12.72 4.46
N GLU A 102 -2.95 13.25 4.34
CA GLU A 102 -3.14 14.64 3.97
C GLU A 102 -2.74 15.51 5.17
N CYS A 103 -1.61 16.20 5.07
CA CYS A 103 -1.13 17.20 6.02
C CYS A 103 -1.92 18.52 5.91
#